data_AF-A0A3D2C3C2-F1
#
_entry.id   AF-A0A3D2C3C2-F1
#
_cell.length_a   1.000
_cell.length_b   1.000
_cell.length_c   1.000
_cell.angle_alpha   90.00
_cell.angle_beta   90.00
_cell.angle_gamma   90.00
#
_symmetry.space_group_name_H-M   'P 1'
#
loop_
_entity.id
_entity.type
_entity.pdbx_description
1 polymer ?
#
loop_
_entity_poly.entity_id
_entity_poly.type
_entity_poly.pdbx_seq_one_letter_code
_entity_poly.pdbx_strand_id
1 'polypeptide(L)'
;MALCFAWGVGTGIALRRQHPAALWAALPFWLLQVPIVSSPLATLSLYSGLAVPVTVMFQDGVNFYAGINLGSGFETFFLNPAAPWGFGINLFAVAAVVFLTVRLLQEKWSTIPGR
;
A
#
# COMPACT_ATOMS: atom_id res chain seq x y z
N MET A 1 12.64 1.46 5.97
CA MET A 1 12.63 0.01 5.67
C MET A 1 12.18 -0.85 6.83
N ALA A 2 12.97 -0.96 7.92
CA ALA A 2 12.67 -1.88 9.03
C ALA A 2 11.31 -1.65 9.70
N LEU A 3 10.87 -0.40 9.86
CA LEU A 3 9.56 -0.07 10.45
C LEU A 3 8.39 -0.50 9.56
N CYS A 4 8.43 -0.23 8.25
CA CYS A 4 7.38 -0.67 7.32
C CYS A 4 7.33 -2.20 7.23
N PHE A 5 8.49 -2.86 7.26
CA PHE A 5 8.57 -4.32 7.28
C PHE A 5 8.00 -4.90 8.59
N ALA A 6 8.39 -4.36 9.74
CA ALA A 6 7.86 -4.79 11.04
C ALA A 6 6.34 -4.54 11.15
N TRP A 7 5.85 -3.45 10.59
CA TRP A 7 4.41 -3.15 10.54
C TRP A 7 3.67 -4.14 9.62
N GLY A 8 4.17 -4.38 8.41
CA GLY A 8 3.56 -5.33 7.48
C GLY A 8 3.54 -6.77 8.02
N VAL A 9 4.67 -7.24 8.56
CA VAL A 9 4.76 -8.58 9.17
C VAL A 9 3.92 -8.67 10.44
N GLY A 10 4.00 -7.67 11.32
CA GLY A 10 3.26 -7.63 12.58
C GLY A 10 1.75 -7.64 12.36
N THR A 11 1.25 -6.85 11.42
CA THR A 11 -0.18 -6.84 11.05
C THR A 11 -0.60 -8.16 10.40
N GLY A 12 0.24 -8.74 9.52
CA GLY A 12 -0.02 -10.07 8.95
C GLY A 12 -0.15 -11.17 10.00
N ILE A 13 0.75 -11.19 10.99
CA ILE A 13 0.68 -12.13 12.12
C ILE A 13 -0.57 -11.89 12.97
N ALA A 14 -0.89 -10.63 13.28
CA ALA A 14 -2.06 -10.28 14.07
C ALA A 14 -3.37 -10.66 13.38
N LEU A 15 -3.46 -10.46 12.06
CA LEU A 15 -4.59 -10.89 11.23
C LEU A 15 -4.72 -12.42 11.23
N ARG A 16 -3.61 -13.15 11.09
CA ARG A 16 -3.59 -14.62 11.17
C ARG A 16 -4.07 -15.13 12.53
N ARG A 17 -3.79 -14.40 13.61
CA ARG A 17 -4.22 -14.70 14.98
C ARG A 17 -5.65 -14.22 15.28
N GLN A 18 -6.37 -13.66 14.29
CA GLN A 18 -7.73 -13.12 14.45
C GLN A 18 -7.85 -12.09 15.57
N HIS A 19 -6.79 -11.30 15.80
CA HIS A 19 -6.82 -10.28 16.84
C HIS A 19 -7.78 -9.15 16.42
N PRO A 20 -8.71 -8.70 17.28
CA PRO A 20 -9.77 -7.76 16.90
C PRO A 20 -9.24 -6.38 16.46
N ALA A 21 -8.09 -5.96 16.98
CA ALA A 21 -7.45 -4.72 16.53
C ALA A 21 -6.63 -4.88 15.24
N ALA A 22 -6.44 -6.09 14.71
CA ALA A 22 -5.54 -6.34 13.58
C ALA A 22 -6.06 -5.73 12.27
N LEU A 23 -7.37 -5.75 12.03
CA LEU A 23 -7.97 -5.13 10.85
C LEU A 23 -7.76 -3.62 10.85
N TRP A 24 -7.96 -2.98 12.01
CA TRP A 24 -7.74 -1.55 12.21
C TRP A 24 -6.27 -1.15 12.08
N ALA A 25 -5.33 -2.01 12.51
CA ALA A 25 -3.90 -1.77 12.36
C ALA A 25 -3.39 -2.03 10.93
N ALA A 26 -4.03 -2.92 10.17
CA ALA A 26 -3.65 -3.28 8.81
C ALA A 26 -4.14 -2.26 7.76
N LEU A 27 -5.31 -1.65 7.99
CA LEU A 27 -5.90 -0.70 7.04
C LEU A 27 -4.98 0.51 6.71
N PRO A 28 -4.44 1.27 7.68
CA PRO A 28 -3.55 2.39 7.39
C PRO A 28 -2.26 1.95 6.70
N PHE A 29 -1.75 0.76 7.01
CA PHE A 29 -0.57 0.20 6.36
C PHE A 29 -0.81 -0.02 4.86
N TRP A 30 -1.95 -0.56 4.47
CA TRP A 30 -2.29 -0.76 3.06
C TRP A 30 -2.70 0.54 2.36
N LEU A 31 -3.41 1.45 3.03
CA LEU A 31 -3.76 2.76 2.48
C LEU A 31 -2.52 3.57 2.08
N LEU A 32 -1.47 3.54 2.90
CA LEU A 32 -0.22 4.23 2.61
C LEU A 32 0.47 3.71 1.34
N GLN A 33 0.23 2.45 0.98
CA GLN A 33 0.81 1.81 -0.19
C GLN A 33 -0.03 1.99 -1.46
N VAL A 34 -1.23 2.58 -1.36
CA VAL A 34 -2.10 2.83 -2.53
C VAL A 34 -1.47 3.84 -3.47
N PRO A 35 -1.13 5.08 -3.05
CA PRO A 35 -0.55 6.05 -3.95
C PRO A 35 0.92 5.72 -4.24
N ILE A 36 1.28 5.73 -5.52
CA ILE A 36 2.66 5.73 -5.97
C ILE A 36 2.92 7.12 -6.52
N VAL A 37 3.91 7.81 -5.96
CA VAL A 37 4.26 9.17 -6.39
C VAL A 37 5.76 9.24 -6.62
N SER A 38 6.15 9.68 -7.80
CA SER A 38 7.52 10.01 -8.17
C SER A 38 7.58 11.49 -8.51
N SER A 39 8.56 12.18 -7.95
CA SER A 39 8.86 13.55 -8.33
C SER A 39 10.34 13.85 -8.10
N PRO A 40 10.89 14.88 -8.75
CA PRO A 40 12.26 15.33 -8.50
C PRO A 40 12.51 15.74 -7.04
N LEU A 41 11.46 16.17 -6.34
CA LEU A 41 11.54 16.64 -4.95
C LEU A 41 11.49 15.49 -3.96
N ALA A 42 10.56 14.55 -4.16
CA ALA A 42 10.36 13.40 -3.31
C ALA A 42 9.76 12.23 -4.12
N THR A 43 10.29 11.03 -3.87
CA THR A 43 9.69 9.78 -4.36
C THR A 43 9.22 8.94 -3.17
N LEU A 44 7.99 8.43 -3.26
CA LEU A 44 7.42 7.50 -2.29
C LEU A 44 7.16 6.15 -2.96
N SER A 45 7.75 5.07 -2.45
CA SER A 45 7.33 3.70 -2.78
C SER A 45 7.63 2.72 -1.65
N LEU A 46 6.60 2.03 -1.14
CA LEU A 46 6.72 1.08 -0.03
C LEU A 46 5.97 -0.21 -0.35
N TYR A 47 6.58 -1.36 -0.04
CA TYR A 47 6.03 -2.70 -0.25
C TYR A 47 6.62 -3.71 0.75
N SER A 48 5.86 -4.70 1.24
CA SER A 48 6.43 -5.78 2.07
C SER A 48 5.98 -7.18 1.64
N GLY A 49 5.97 -7.46 0.33
CA GLY A 49 5.78 -8.81 -0.21
C GLY A 49 5.34 -8.87 -1.68
N LEU A 50 4.32 -8.11 -2.08
CA LEU A 50 3.81 -8.06 -3.46
C LEU A 50 3.33 -6.64 -3.77
N ALA A 51 3.60 -6.22 -5.00
CA ALA A 51 3.13 -4.97 -5.58
C ALA A 51 2.64 -5.23 -7.00
N VAL A 52 1.55 -4.55 -7.37
CA VAL A 52 1.13 -4.46 -8.78
C VAL A 52 0.96 -2.98 -9.12
N PRO A 53 2.07 -2.26 -9.33
CA PRO A 53 2.04 -0.84 -9.67
C PRO A 53 1.52 -0.62 -11.09
N VAL A 54 0.67 0.39 -11.24
CA VAL A 54 0.32 1.00 -12.52
C VAL A 54 0.60 2.49 -12.39
N THR A 55 1.51 3.02 -13.21
CA THR A 55 1.98 4.40 -13.13
C THR A 55 1.99 5.08 -14.49
N VAL A 56 1.83 6.40 -14.47
CA VAL A 56 2.07 7.31 -15.58
C VAL A 56 3.29 8.15 -15.20
N MET A 57 4.29 8.20 -16.08
CA MET A 57 5.50 9.00 -15.88
C MET A 57 5.67 10.02 -17.00
N PHE A 58 6.19 11.19 -16.62
CA PHE A 58 6.44 12.35 -17.47
C PHE A 58 7.94 12.55 -17.63
N GLN A 59 8.56 11.69 -18.45
CA GLN A 59 9.96 11.76 -18.86
C GLN A 59 9.96 11.79 -20.39
N ASP A 60 10.16 12.97 -20.99
CA ASP A 60 10.14 13.16 -22.45
C ASP A 60 8.81 12.82 -23.15
N GLY A 61 7.68 12.93 -22.43
CA GLY A 61 6.34 12.61 -22.94
C GLY A 61 5.48 11.92 -21.88
N VAL A 62 4.34 11.36 -22.29
CA VAL A 62 3.47 10.55 -21.41
C VAL A 62 3.82 9.08 -21.60
N ASN A 63 4.43 8.48 -20.60
CA ASN A 63 4.79 7.06 -20.60
C ASN A 63 3.94 6.28 -19.59
N PHE A 64 3.42 5.14 -20.02
CA PHE A 64 2.63 4.24 -19.19
C PHE A 64 3.48 3.05 -18.75
N TYR A 65 3.47 2.76 -17.45
CA TYR A 65 4.19 1.64 -16.87
C TYR A 65 3.26 0.78 -16.02
N ALA A 66 3.40 -0.53 -16.17
CA ALA A 66 2.76 -1.51 -15.31
C ALA A 66 3.78 -2.61 -15.00
N GLY A 67 3.72 -3.15 -13.79
CA GLY A 67 4.65 -4.19 -13.36
C GLY A 67 4.11 -5.04 -12.24
N ILE A 68 4.88 -6.07 -11.90
CA ILE A 68 4.65 -6.93 -10.73
C ILE A 68 5.96 -7.00 -9.98
N ASN A 69 5.96 -6.57 -8.71
CA ASN A 69 7.13 -6.71 -7.85
C ASN A 69 6.83 -7.73 -6.75
N LEU A 70 7.69 -8.74 -6.61
CA LEU A 70 7.62 -9.75 -5.56
C LEU A 70 8.82 -9.56 -4.62
N GLY A 71 8.56 -9.59 -3.31
CA GLY A 71 9.56 -9.37 -2.27
C GLY A 71 9.36 -8.07 -1.48
N SER A 72 10.39 -7.64 -0.76
CA SER A 72 10.36 -6.40 0.05
C SER A 72 10.82 -5.21 -0.77
N GLY A 73 10.03 -4.13 -0.82
CA GLY A 73 10.36 -2.92 -1.58
C GLY A 73 10.28 -1.65 -0.73
N PHE A 74 11.27 -0.77 -0.87
CA PHE A 74 11.28 0.55 -0.26
C PHE A 74 12.19 1.44 -1.09
N GLU A 75 11.64 2.51 -1.64
CA GLU A 75 12.45 3.56 -2.26
C GLU A 75 11.98 4.92 -1.76
N THR A 76 12.96 5.69 -1.29
CA THR A 76 12.84 7.09 -0.91
C THR A 76 14.03 7.83 -1.49
N PHE A 77 13.75 8.72 -2.45
CA PHE A 77 14.73 9.67 -2.96
C PHE A 77 14.27 11.07 -2.58
N PHE A 78 15.18 11.86 -2.02
CA PHE A 78 15.00 13.28 -1.79
C PHE A 78 15.97 14.02 -2.71
N LEU A 79 15.48 15.00 -3.45
CA LEU A 79 16.29 15.81 -4.39
C LEU A 79 16.99 14.95 -5.46
N ASN A 80 16.21 14.30 -6.31
CA ASN A 80 16.72 13.63 -7.52
C ASN A 80 16.24 14.39 -8.76
N PRO A 81 17.02 15.34 -9.31
CA PRO A 81 16.62 16.11 -10.50
C PRO A 81 16.33 15.25 -11.73
N ALA A 82 16.86 14.03 -11.77
CA ALA A 82 16.65 13.08 -12.86
C ALA A 82 15.41 12.19 -12.66
N ALA A 83 14.75 12.24 -11.49
CA ALA A 83 13.53 11.49 -11.25
C ALA A 83 12.38 12.09 -12.06
N PRO A 84 11.65 11.30 -12.86
CA PRO A 84 10.51 11.81 -13.58
C PRO A 84 9.37 12.12 -12.62
N TRP A 85 8.58 13.14 -12.98
CA TRP A 85 7.27 13.29 -12.38
C TRP A 85 6.43 12.07 -12.76
N GLY A 86 5.72 11.51 -11.80
CA GLY A 86 4.86 10.37 -12.06
C GLY A 86 3.90 10.12 -10.92
N PHE A 87 2.75 9.58 -11.27
CA PHE A 87 1.75 9.14 -10.31
C PHE A 87 1.22 7.76 -10.72
N GLY A 88 0.76 7.00 -9.74
CA GLY A 88 0.18 5.71 -10.00
C GLY A 88 -0.47 5.12 -8.77
N ILE A 89 -0.89 3.87 -8.93
CA ILE A 89 -1.58 3.11 -7.90
C ILE A 89 -0.99 1.71 -7.78
N ASN A 90 -0.88 1.20 -6.56
CA ASN A 90 -0.63 -0.22 -6.32
C ASN A 90 -1.97 -0.97 -6.27
N LEU A 91 -2.30 -1.70 -7.34
CA LEU A 91 -3.56 -2.46 -7.44
C LEU A 91 -3.70 -3.51 -6.33
N PHE A 92 -2.58 -4.08 -5.87
CA PHE A 92 -2.60 -5.04 -4.76
C PHE A 92 -2.99 -4.36 -3.44
N ALA A 93 -2.45 -3.17 -3.15
CA ALA A 93 -2.83 -2.40 -1.98
C ALA A 93 -4.30 -1.97 -2.05
N VAL A 94 -4.80 -1.59 -3.22
CA VAL A 94 -6.23 -1.30 -3.43
C VAL A 94 -7.08 -2.51 -3.07
N ALA A 95 -6.74 -3.69 -3.58
CA ALA A 95 -7.46 -4.93 -3.26
C ALA A 95 -7.44 -5.24 -1.75
N ALA A 96 -6.29 -5.07 -1.10
CA ALA A 96 -6.15 -5.27 0.34
C ALA A 96 -7.01 -4.28 1.15
N VAL A 97 -7.03 -2.99 0.78
CA VAL A 97 -7.87 -1.97 1.41
C VAL A 97 -9.35 -2.30 1.25
N VAL A 98 -9.78 -2.69 0.05
CA VAL A 98 -11.18 -3.09 -0.21
C VAL A 98 -11.54 -4.30 0.66
N PHE A 99 -10.71 -5.34 0.67
CA PHE A 99 -10.93 -6.53 1.47
C PHE A 99 -11.07 -6.20 2.97
N LEU A 100 -10.12 -5.43 3.52
CA LEU A 100 -10.13 -5.05 4.94
C LEU A 100 -11.36 -4.19 5.28
N THR A 101 -11.74 -3.27 4.40
CA THR A 101 -12.93 -2.42 4.59
C THR A 101 -14.21 -3.25 4.64
N VAL A 102 -14.37 -4.21 3.72
CA VAL A 102 -15.53 -5.13 3.73
C VAL A 102 -15.57 -5.94 5.02
N ARG A 103 -14.43 -6.47 5.49
CA ARG A 103 -14.34 -7.22 6.76
C ARG A 103 -14.72 -6.36 7.96
N LEU A 104 -14.24 -5.12 8.02
CA LEU A 104 -14.57 -4.19 9.10
C LEU A 104 -16.07 -3.82 9.11
N LEU A 105 -16.68 -3.67 7.94
CA LEU A 105 -18.13 -3.44 7.83
C LEU A 105 -18.93 -4.65 8.33
N GLN A 106 -18.49 -5.88 8.00
CA GLN A 106 -19.11 -7.11 8.47
C GLN A 106 -19.01 -7.26 10.01
N GLU A 107 -17.84 -6.97 10.59
CA GLU A 107 -17.67 -7.00 12.05
C GLU A 107 -18.60 -5.99 12.74
N LYS A 108 -18.62 -4.73 12.28
CA LYS A 108 -19.53 -3.72 12.83
C LYS A 108 -20.98 -4.15 12.75
N TRP A 109 -21.38 -4.77 11.63
CA TRP A 109 -22.74 -5.25 11.45
C TRP A 109 -23.13 -6.36 12.44
N SER A 110 -22.19 -7.27 12.74
CA SER A 110 -22.41 -8.36 13.71
C SER A 110 -22.49 -7.89 15.18
N THR A 111 -22.00 -6.69 15.47
CA THR A 111 -21.97 -6.15 16.85
C THR A 111 -23.20 -5.30 17.23
N ILE A 112 -24.17 -5.12 16.32
CA ILE A 112 -25.39 -4.35 16.60
C ILE A 112 -26.42 -5.27 17.30
N PRO A 113 -26.76 -5.05 18.58
CA PRO A 113 -27.72 -5.90 19.28
C PRO A 113 -29.13 -5.72 18.70
N GLY A 114 -29.80 -6.82 18.37
CA GLY A 114 -31.16 -6.84 17.81
C GLY A 114 -31.28 -7.42 16.40
N ARG A 115 -30.19 -7.96 15.84
CA ARG A 115 -30.16 -8.87 14.69
C ARG A 115 -29.25 -10.05 14.95
#